data_AF-A0A8I0LDT3-F1
#
_entry.id   AF-A0A8I0LDT3-F1
#
_cell.length_a   1.000
_cell.length_b   1.000
_cell.length_c   1.000
_cell.angle_alpha   90.00
_cell.angle_beta   90.00
_cell.angle_gamma   90.00
#
_symmetry.space_group_name_H-M   'P 1'
#
loop_
_entity.id
_entity.type
_entity.pdbx_description
1 polymer ?
#
loop_
_entity_poly.entity_id
_entity_poly.type
_entity_poly.pdbx_seq_one_letter_code
_entity_poly.pdbx_strand_id
1 'polypeptide(L)' 'ACKFDAIHVGENGAAVVDKEKCTNCGACREACPRKLIVEVPYSKKVFVNCSNKDKGPAVTKVCANSCIGCGLCQRTC' A
#
# COMPACT_ATOMS: atom_id res chain seq x y z
N ALA A 1 -5.62 18.29 -1.08
CA ALA A 1 -4.15 18.36 -1.18
C ALA A 1 -3.54 18.24 0.22
N CYS A 2 -2.39 17.58 0.38
CA CYS A 2 -1.73 17.46 1.68
C CYS A 2 -1.10 18.80 2.09
N LYS A 3 -1.33 19.22 3.33
CA LYS A 3 -0.81 20.49 3.88
C LYS A 3 0.72 20.51 3.99
N PHE A 4 1.34 19.34 4.01
CA PHE A 4 2.79 19.15 4.16
C PHE A 4 3.48 18.77 2.85
N ASP A 5 2.74 18.77 1.74
CA ASP A 5 3.27 18.37 0.43
C ASP A 5 3.92 16.97 0.45
N ALA A 6 3.33 16.07 1.23
CA ALA A 6 3.88 14.74 1.50
C ALA A 6 3.20 13.61 0.71
N ILE A 7 2.18 13.90 -0.09
CA ILE A 7 1.46 12.88 -0.89
C ILE A 7 1.13 13.42 -2.27
N HIS A 8 1.45 12.61 -3.29
CA HIS A 8 1.21 12.93 -4.69
C HIS A 8 0.59 11.72 -5.40
N VAL A 9 -0.18 11.95 -6.45
CA VAL A 9 -0.64 10.86 -7.33
C VAL A 9 0.44 10.68 -8.39
N GLY A 10 1.06 9.50 -8.40
CA GLY A 10 2.11 9.14 -9.36
C GLY A 10 1.55 8.88 -10.76
N GLU A 11 2.46 8.66 -11.71
CA GLU A 11 2.16 8.51 -13.15
C GLU A 11 1.20 7.33 -13.45
N ASN A 12 1.21 6.30 -12.60
CA ASN A 12 0.33 5.14 -12.70
C ASN A 12 -1.02 5.34 -11.97
N GLY A 13 -1.32 6.55 -11.51
CA GLY A 13 -2.52 6.87 -10.73
C GLY A 13 -2.49 6.39 -9.27
N ALA A 14 -1.40 5.77 -8.81
CA ALA A 14 -1.23 5.37 -7.43
C ALA A 14 -0.70 6.52 -6.56
N ALA A 15 -1.22 6.67 -5.34
CA ALA A 15 -0.72 7.66 -4.40
C ALA A 15 0.66 7.25 -3.87
N VAL A 16 1.63 8.16 -3.95
CA VAL A 16 2.98 8.04 -3.42
C VAL A 16 3.13 9.00 -2.26
N VAL A 17 3.56 8.49 -1.10
CA VAL A 17 3.78 9.27 0.12
C VAL A 17 5.28 9.45 0.33
N ASP A 18 5.71 10.70 0.47
CA ASP A 18 7.04 11.05 0.94
C ASP A 18 7.11 10.87 2.45
N LYS A 19 7.92 9.89 2.89
CA LYS A 19 8.06 9.51 4.30
C LYS A 19 8.81 10.57 5.11
N GLU A 20 9.64 11.39 4.49
CA GLU A 20 10.43 12.42 5.19
C GLU A 20 9.59 13.65 5.50
N LYS A 21 8.63 13.98 4.62
CA LYS A 21 7.68 15.10 4.82
C LYS A 21 6.42 14.72 5.59
N CYS A 22 6.09 13.42 5.66
CA CYS A 22 4.86 12.96 6.29
C CYS A 22 4.90 13.10 7.82
N THR A 23 3.97 13.88 8.38
CA THR A 23 3.82 14.10 9.82
C THR A 23 2.89 13.10 10.51
N ASN A 24 2.42 12.08 9.78
CA ASN A 24 1.42 11.10 10.25
C ASN A 24 0.10 11.73 10.74
N CYS A 25 -0.35 12.83 10.12
CA CYS A 25 -1.60 13.52 10.52
C CYS A 25 -2.91 12.75 10.22
N GLY A 26 -2.85 11.62 9.50
CA GLY A 26 -4.02 10.76 9.24
C GLY A 26 -5.07 11.29 8.24
N ALA A 27 -4.99 12.54 7.81
CA ALA A 27 -6.02 13.15 6.95
C ALA A 27 -6.24 12.41 5.61
N CYS A 28 -5.17 11.93 4.97
CA CYS A 28 -5.26 11.18 3.71
C CYS A 28 -5.91 9.80 3.89
N ARG A 29 -5.63 9.13 5.02
CA ARG A 29 -6.26 7.85 5.39
C ARG A 29 -7.76 8.00 5.54
N GLU A 30 -8.21 9.06 6.22
CA GLU A 30 -9.64 9.30 6.39
C GLU A 30 -10.33 9.63 5.06
N ALA A 31 -9.71 10.47 4.25
CA ALA A 31 -10.24 10.89 2.96
C ALA A 31 -10.33 9.77 1.91
N CYS A 32 -9.52 8.71 2.00
CA CYS A 32 -9.54 7.63 1.02
C CYS A 32 -10.78 6.74 1.20
N PRO A 33 -11.75 6.70 0.26
CA PRO A 33 -12.97 5.90 0.41
C PRO A 33 -12.69 4.40 0.42
N ARG A 34 -11.58 3.98 -0.21
CA ARG A 34 -11.13 2.59 -0.25
C ARG A 34 -10.30 2.18 0.97
N LYS A 35 -9.99 3.12 1.86
CA LYS A 35 -9.19 2.92 3.09
C LYS A 35 -7.88 2.16 2.83
N LEU A 36 -7.21 2.45 1.72
CA LEU A 36 -5.96 1.80 1.29
C LEU A 36 -4.72 2.35 2.01
N ILE A 37 -4.80 3.54 2.57
CA ILE A 37 -3.68 4.20 3.25
C ILE A 37 -3.70 3.80 4.72
N VAL A 38 -2.63 3.15 5.17
CA VAL A 38 -2.46 2.66 6.54
C VAL A 38 -1.19 3.23 7.16
N GLU A 39 -1.18 3.34 8.49
CA GLU A 39 0.03 3.70 9.22
C GLU A 39 0.97 2.49 9.29
N VAL A 40 2.27 2.74 9.09
CA VAL A 40 3.30 1.70 9.14
C VAL A 40 4.43 2.23 10.02
N PRO A 41 4.91 1.46 11.02
CA PRO A 41 6.05 1.87 11.82
C PRO A 41 7.31 2.05 10.97
N TYR A 42 8.05 3.14 11.22
CA TYR A 42 9.27 3.46 10.46
C TYR A 42 10.35 2.37 10.54
N SER A 43 10.36 1.58 11.61
CA SER A 43 11.31 0.49 11.84
C SER A 43 11.11 -0.74 10.94
N LYS A 44 9.95 -0.88 10.29
CA LYS A 44 9.64 -2.04 9.45
C LYS A 44 10.23 -1.87 8.05
N LYS A 45 11.28 -2.64 7.75
CA LYS A 45 11.96 -2.64 6.45
C LYS A 45 11.19 -3.38 5.34
N VAL A 46 10.34 -4.34 5.72
CA VAL A 46 9.54 -5.16 4.79
C VAL A 46 8.07 -4.79 4.95
N PHE A 47 7.42 -4.42 3.85
CA PHE A 47 6.01 -4.06 3.81
C PHE A 47 5.37 -4.59 2.52
N VAL A 48 4.14 -5.11 2.62
CA VAL A 48 3.39 -5.66 1.49
C VAL A 48 2.37 -4.62 1.03
N ASN A 49 2.58 -4.03 -0.15
CA ASN A 49 1.72 -2.98 -0.70
C ASN A 49 0.37 -3.51 -1.22
N CYS A 50 0.25 -4.81 -1.47
CA CYS A 50 -0.96 -5.42 -2.03
C CYS A 50 -2.10 -5.42 -1.00
N SER A 51 -3.19 -4.72 -1.30
CA SER A 51 -4.42 -4.73 -0.49
C SER A 51 -5.48 -5.74 -0.98
N ASN A 52 -5.25 -6.40 -2.12
CA ASN A 52 -6.19 -7.40 -2.65
C ASN A 52 -6.22 -8.65 -1.74
N LYS A 53 -7.43 -9.14 -1.45
CA LYS A 53 -7.70 -10.31 -0.59
C LYS A 53 -8.19 -11.54 -1.37
N ASP A 54 -8.36 -11.42 -2.68
CA ASP A 54 -8.72 -12.50 -3.58
C ASP A 54 -7.59 -13.53 -3.66
N LYS A 55 -7.94 -14.80 -3.89
CA LYS A 55 -6.98 -15.92 -3.89
C LYS A 55 -6.87 -16.56 -5.27
N GLY A 56 -5.66 -17.06 -5.58
CA GLY A 56 -5.44 -17.97 -6.70
C GLY A 56 -5.87 -17.40 -8.07
N PRO A 57 -6.67 -18.12 -8.87
CA PRO A 57 -6.99 -17.70 -10.25
C PRO A 57 -7.81 -16.41 -10.37
N ALA A 58 -8.52 -15.99 -9.32
CA ALA A 58 -9.31 -14.76 -9.37
C ALA A 58 -8.41 -13.52 -9.41
N VAL A 59 -7.33 -13.53 -8.62
CA VAL A 59 -6.46 -12.36 -8.49
C VAL A 59 -5.58 -12.15 -9.73
N THR A 60 -5.13 -13.24 -10.37
CA THR A 60 -4.28 -13.18 -11.57
C THR A 60 -5.01 -12.62 -12.79
N LYS A 61 -6.34 -12.67 -12.82
CA LYS A 61 -7.16 -12.00 -13.85
C LYS A 61 -7.19 -10.48 -13.71
N VAL A 62 -6.93 -9.97 -12.50
CA VAL A 62 -7.04 -8.53 -12.18
C VAL A 62 -5.67 -7.87 -12.12
N CYS A 63 -4.67 -8.53 -11.54
CA CYS A 63 -3.35 -7.99 -11.35
C CYS A 63 -2.28 -9.08 -11.32
N ALA A 64 -1.35 -9.02 -12.28
CA ALA A 64 -0.26 -9.99 -12.42
C ALA A 64 0.71 -10.01 -11.23
N ASN A 65 0.77 -8.93 -10.43
CA ASN A 65 1.70 -8.75 -9.33
C ASN A 65 1.07 -8.98 -7.94
N SER A 66 -0.17 -9.48 -7.86
CA SER A 66 -0.87 -9.65 -6.59
C SER A 66 -0.46 -10.93 -5.85
N CYS A 67 -0.67 -10.94 -4.53
CA CYS A 67 -0.46 -12.13 -3.71
C CYS A 67 -1.42 -13.26 -4.12
N ILE A 68 -0.87 -14.44 -4.45
CA ILE A 68 -1.66 -15.63 -4.78
C ILE A 68 -1.82 -16.60 -3.60
N GLY A 69 -1.23 -16.30 -2.44
CA GLY A 69 -1.30 -17.15 -1.25
C GLY A 69 -0.45 -18.42 -1.33
N CYS A 70 0.65 -18.43 -2.08
CA CYS A 70 1.50 -19.62 -2.27
C CYS A 70 2.31 -20.05 -1.03
N GLY A 71 2.44 -19.18 -0.02
CA GLY A 71 3.16 -19.44 1.23
C GLY A 71 4.68 -19.60 1.09
N LEU A 72 5.26 -19.30 -0.08
CA LEU A 72 6.72 -19.38 -0.28
C LEU A 72 7.48 -18.47 0.68
N CYS A 73 6.97 -17.26 0.91
CA CYS A 73 7.54 -16.32 1.88
C CYS A 73 7.63 -16.90 3.30
N GLN A 74 6.62 -17.67 3.74
CA GLN A 74 6.63 -18.28 5.08
C GLN A 74 7.65 -19.43 5.17
N ARG A 75 7.86 -20.18 4.09
CA ARG A 75 8.78 -21.33 4.08
C ARG A 75 10.25 -20.94 3.95
N THR A 76 10.53 -19.78 3.36
CA THR A 76 11.89 -19.32 3.06
C THR A 76 12.42 -18.31 4.07
N CYS A 77 11.55 -17.71 4.90
CA CYS A 77 11.93 -16.75 5.93
C CYS A 77 12.56 -17.42 7.15
#